data_AF-A0A837BT81-F1
#
_entry.id   AF-A0A837BT81-F1
#
_cell.length_a   1.000
_cell.length_b   1.000
_cell.length_c   1.000
_cell.angle_alpha   90.00
_cell.angle_beta   90.00
_cell.angle_gamma   90.00
#
_symmetry.space_group_name_H-M   'P 1'
#
loop_
_entity.id
_entity.type
_entity.pdbx_description
1 polymer ?
#
loop_
_entity_poly.entity_id
_entity_poly.type
_entity_poly.pdbx_seq_one_letter_code
_entity_poly.pdbx_strand_id
1 'polypeptide(L)'
;MLMNGKEVNNLIISGHRFRRDDLAGKKVKLLNGCVRGCYLTFDNDGHPDVVKPSGGGLILEAGSTWTVIVAYSDYIYIKSAWIKPADYQVLN
;
A
#
# COMPACT_ATOMS: atom_id res chain seq x y z
N MET A 1 -10.40 -34.95 2.90
CA MET A 1 -9.07 -35.46 2.51
C MET A 1 -8.32 -34.32 1.85
N LEU A 2 -7.40 -33.69 2.57
CA LEU A 2 -6.61 -32.54 2.11
C LEU A 2 -5.52 -33.06 1.16
N MET A 3 -5.58 -32.68 -0.12
CA MET A 3 -4.43 -32.84 -1.00
C MET A 3 -3.41 -31.75 -0.69
N ASN A 4 -2.15 -32.16 -0.55
CA ASN A 4 -0.96 -31.36 -0.25
C ASN A 4 -0.80 -30.12 -1.15
N GLY A 5 -1.54 -29.04 -0.87
CA GLY A 5 -1.22 -27.71 -1.36
C GLY A 5 0.00 -27.21 -0.61
N LYS A 6 1.20 -27.31 -1.21
CA LYS A 6 2.40 -26.64 -0.71
C LYS A 6 2.05 -25.15 -0.60
N GLU A 7 2.00 -24.60 0.61
CA GLU A 7 1.72 -23.19 0.86
C GLU A 7 2.72 -22.37 0.01
N VAL A 8 2.24 -21.74 -1.08
CA VAL A 8 3.05 -20.87 -1.92
C VAL A 8 3.15 -19.54 -1.17
N ASN A 9 4.10 -19.48 -0.24
CA ASN A 9 4.32 -18.34 0.65
C ASN A 9 4.86 -17.08 -0.05
N ASN A 10 5.03 -17.11 -1.39
CA ASN A 10 5.61 -16.02 -2.15
C ASN A 10 4.92 -15.92 -3.52
N LEU A 11 4.20 -14.82 -3.76
CA LEU A 11 3.74 -14.44 -5.09
C LEU A 11 4.79 -13.48 -5.69
N ILE A 12 5.25 -13.72 -6.91
CA ILE A 12 6.21 -12.84 -7.59
C ILE A 12 5.57 -12.32 -8.88
N ILE A 13 5.42 -10.99 -9.01
CA ILE A 13 4.88 -10.33 -10.21
C ILE A 13 5.90 -9.31 -10.68
N SER A 14 6.33 -9.40 -11.94
CA SER A 14 7.30 -8.48 -12.56
C SER A 14 8.58 -8.27 -11.74
N GLY A 15 9.09 -9.34 -11.11
CA GLY A 15 10.29 -9.30 -10.26
C GLY A 15 10.05 -8.86 -8.81
N HIS A 16 8.84 -8.38 -8.46
CA HIS A 16 8.49 -8.01 -7.09
C HIS A 16 7.92 -9.20 -6.33
N ARG A 17 8.49 -9.52 -5.16
CA ARG A 17 8.06 -10.62 -4.30
C ARG A 17 7.15 -10.11 -3.18
N PHE A 18 5.88 -10.48 -3.25
CA PHE A 18 4.89 -10.31 -2.19
C PHE A 18 5.11 -11.38 -1.11
N ARG A 19 5.24 -10.95 0.15
CA ARG A 19 5.57 -11.80 1.30
C ARG A 19 4.46 -11.76 2.34
N ARG A 20 4.41 -12.80 3.18
CA ARG A 20 3.48 -12.86 4.34
C ARG A 20 3.63 -11.68 5.30
N ASP A 21 4.83 -11.11 5.39
CA ASP A 21 5.14 -9.97 6.25
C ASP A 21 4.76 -8.61 5.64
N ASP A 22 4.23 -8.62 4.40
CA ASP A 22 3.70 -7.42 3.76
C ASP A 22 2.66 -6.76 4.67
N LEU A 23 2.59 -5.43 4.60
CA LEU A 23 1.69 -4.66 5.46
C LEU A 23 0.21 -4.93 5.19
N ALA A 24 -0.13 -5.67 4.13
CA ALA A 24 -1.50 -6.06 3.79
C ALA A 24 -2.22 -6.72 4.99
N GLY A 25 -3.45 -6.27 5.24
CA GLY A 25 -4.26 -6.71 6.38
C GLY A 25 -3.94 -6.03 7.71
N LYS A 26 -2.79 -5.35 7.86
CA LYS A 26 -2.47 -4.58 9.07
C LYS A 26 -3.29 -3.29 9.13
N LYS A 27 -3.53 -2.79 10.34
CA LYS A 27 -4.09 -1.46 10.55
C LYS A 27 -2.97 -0.42 10.58
N VAL A 28 -3.23 0.72 9.96
CA VAL A 28 -2.33 1.87 9.95
C VAL A 28 -3.10 3.12 10.33
N LYS A 29 -2.41 4.09 10.94
CA LYS A 29 -2.90 5.45 11.15
C LYS A 29 -2.24 6.36 10.11
N LEU A 30 -3.05 7.17 9.42
CA LEU A 30 -2.52 8.24 8.56
C LEU A 30 -1.92 9.35 9.42
N LEU A 31 -0.71 9.78 9.08
CA LEU A 31 -0.03 10.90 9.73
C LEU A 31 -0.40 12.22 9.06
N ASN A 32 -0.56 12.21 7.74
CA ASN A 32 -0.91 13.36 6.92
C ASN A 32 -2.18 13.10 6.10
N GLY A 33 -2.89 14.18 5.75
CA GLY A 33 -4.03 14.09 4.86
C GLY A 33 -3.61 13.68 3.45
N CYS A 34 -4.33 12.73 2.84
CA CYS A 34 -4.02 12.22 1.51
C CYS A 34 -5.23 12.28 0.58
N VAL A 35 -5.02 12.58 -0.69
CA VAL A 35 -6.09 12.64 -1.70
C VAL A 35 -6.44 11.23 -2.16
N ARG A 36 -7.74 10.88 -2.19
CA ARG A 36 -8.19 9.63 -2.82
C ARG A 36 -7.89 9.65 -4.31
N GLY A 37 -7.47 8.51 -4.85
CA GLY A 37 -7.05 8.38 -6.24
C GLY A 37 -5.57 8.65 -6.48
N CYS A 38 -4.78 8.92 -5.42
CA CYS A 38 -3.32 8.90 -5.54
C CYS A 38 -2.85 7.54 -6.08
N TYR A 39 -2.01 7.58 -7.11
CA TYR A 39 -1.49 6.40 -7.79
C TYR A 39 0.03 6.33 -7.68
N LEU A 40 0.56 5.11 -7.75
CA LEU A 40 1.99 4.85 -7.71
C LEU A 40 2.55 4.94 -9.14
N THR A 41 3.59 5.75 -9.32
CA THR A 41 4.37 5.85 -10.57
C THR A 41 5.79 5.41 -10.31
N PHE A 42 6.52 5.09 -11.38
CA PHE A 42 7.92 4.73 -11.32
C PHE A 42 8.71 5.65 -12.24
N ASP A 43 9.85 6.15 -11.77
CA ASP A 43 10.79 6.87 -12.62
C ASP A 43 11.57 5.91 -13.54
N ASN A 44 12.46 6.45 -14.38
CA ASN A 44 13.25 5.66 -15.33
C ASN A 44 14.26 4.72 -14.63
N ASP A 45 14.58 4.97 -13.37
CA ASP A 45 15.48 4.15 -12.55
C ASP A 45 14.69 3.12 -11.71
N GLY A 46 13.35 3.11 -11.83
CA GLY A 46 12.46 2.20 -11.13
C GLY A 46 12.11 2.63 -9.71
N HIS A 47 12.38 3.86 -9.29
CA HIS A 47 12.00 4.34 -7.98
C HIS A 47 10.50 4.68 -7.93
N PRO A 48 9.76 4.14 -6.94
CA PRO A 48 8.34 4.43 -6.78
C PRO A 48 8.11 5.83 -6.19
N ASP A 49 7.16 6.57 -6.75
CA ASP A 49 6.61 7.79 -6.16
C ASP A 49 5.07 7.80 -6.20
N VAL A 50 4.47 8.58 -5.30
CA VAL A 50 3.00 8.74 -5.23
C VAL A 50 2.61 10.06 -5.86
N VAL A 51 1.80 9.98 -6.92
CA VAL A 51 1.29 11.14 -7.65
C VAL A 51 -0.17 11.39 -7.32
N LYS A 52 -0.51 12.66 -7.09
CA LYS A 52 -1.88 13.11 -6.84
C LYS A 52 -2.61 13.32 -8.17
N PRO A 53 -3.88 12.91 -8.30
CA PRO A 53 -4.66 13.19 -9.49
C PRO A 53 -4.91 14.70 -9.64
N SER A 54 -4.88 15.20 -10.88
CA SER A 54 -5.30 16.57 -11.20
C SER A 54 -6.82 16.69 -11.09
N GLY A 55 -7.33 17.64 -10.30
CA GLY A 55 -8.77 17.92 -10.21
C GLY A 55 -9.34 17.95 -8.80
N GLY A 56 -8.52 17.69 -7.77
CA GLY A 56 -9.00 17.57 -6.40
C GLY A 56 -9.75 16.24 -6.21
N GLY A 57 -9.57 15.64 -5.04
CA GLY A 57 -10.23 14.40 -4.68
C GLY A 57 -10.68 14.46 -3.24
N LEU A 58 -11.53 13.51 -2.85
CA LEU A 58 -11.90 13.33 -1.45
C LEU A 58 -10.64 13.13 -0.61
N ILE A 59 -10.54 13.85 0.51
CA ILE A 59 -9.39 13.77 1.41
C ILE A 59 -9.61 12.62 2.41
N LEU A 60 -8.60 11.78 2.56
CA LEU A 60 -8.44 10.90 3.70
C LEU A 60 -7.77 11.72 4.80
N GLU A 61 -8.49 11.95 5.89
CA GLU A 61 -8.06 12.85 6.95
C GLU A 61 -6.86 12.30 7.72
N ALA A 62 -5.96 13.20 8.14
CA ALA A 62 -4.89 12.87 9.07
C ALA A 62 -5.47 12.32 10.38
N GLY A 63 -4.80 11.33 10.96
CA GLY A 63 -5.23 10.63 12.17
C GLY A 63 -6.25 9.52 11.94
N SER A 64 -6.84 9.40 10.75
CA SER A 64 -7.75 8.31 10.44
C SER A 64 -7.03 6.95 10.38
N THR A 65 -7.73 5.89 10.77
CA THR A 65 -7.19 4.52 10.78
C THR A 65 -7.78 3.69 9.65
N TRP A 66 -6.93 2.96 8.94
CA TRP A 66 -7.31 2.14 7.77
C TRP A 66 -6.64 0.78 7.80
N THR A 67 -7.29 -0.21 7.19
CA THR A 67 -6.67 -1.51 6.91
C THR A 67 -5.96 -1.44 5.56
N VAL A 68 -4.71 -1.86 5.51
CA VAL A 68 -3.94 -1.95 4.27
C VAL A 68 -4.54 -3.02 3.37
N ILE A 69 -4.86 -2.66 2.13
CA ILE A 69 -5.43 -3.59 1.13
C ILE A 69 -4.29 -4.34 0.43
N VAL A 70 -3.28 -3.59 -0.03
CA VAL A 70 -2.07 -4.13 -0.67
C VAL A 70 -0.89 -3.22 -0.32
N ALA A 71 0.31 -3.78 -0.34
CA ALA A 71 1.55 -3.03 -0.19
C ALA A 71 2.47 -3.32 -1.39
N TYR A 72 3.36 -2.37 -1.67
CA TYR A 72 4.46 -2.53 -2.60
C TYR A 72 5.69 -1.94 -1.93
N SER A 73 6.67 -2.78 -1.57
CA SER A 73 7.72 -2.37 -0.65
C SER A 73 7.10 -1.74 0.62
N ASP A 74 7.56 -0.57 1.03
CA ASP A 74 7.02 0.17 2.18
C ASP A 74 5.82 1.08 1.82
N TYR A 75 5.38 1.10 0.56
CA TYR A 75 4.20 1.86 0.15
C TYR A 75 2.96 1.01 0.40
N ILE A 76 1.88 1.66 0.84
CA ILE A 76 0.62 0.98 1.12
C ILE A 76 -0.51 1.56 0.29
N TYR A 77 -1.50 0.72 0.02
CA TYR A 77 -2.74 1.12 -0.64
C TYR A 77 -3.92 0.97 0.33
N ILE A 78 -4.63 2.07 0.55
CA ILE A 78 -5.82 2.14 1.41
C ILE A 78 -6.91 2.94 0.71
N LYS A 79 -8.18 2.50 0.81
CA LYS A 79 -9.37 3.24 0.32
C LYS A 79 -9.18 3.99 -1.02
N SER A 80 -8.60 3.29 -2.00
CA SER A 80 -8.31 3.82 -3.33
C SER A 80 -7.19 4.88 -3.41
N ALA A 81 -6.18 4.81 -2.56
CA ALA A 81 -5.04 5.72 -2.56
C ALA A 81 -3.75 4.99 -2.16
N TRP A 82 -2.67 5.23 -2.91
CA TRP A 82 -1.32 4.89 -2.50
C TRP A 82 -0.78 5.93 -1.52
N ILE A 83 -0.07 5.47 -0.47
CA ILE A 83 0.46 6.28 0.62
C ILE A 83 1.96 6.02 0.76
N LYS A 84 2.75 7.08 0.96
CA LYS A 84 4.19 6.99 1.18
C LYS A 84 4.51 6.47 2.57
N PRO A 85 5.67 5.82 2.78
CA PRO A 85 6.10 5.30 4.09
C PRO A 85 6.07 6.35 5.21
N ALA A 86 6.46 7.60 4.89
CA ALA A 86 6.52 8.70 5.85
C ALA A 86 5.14 9.22 6.29
N ASP A 87 4.05 8.83 5.62
CA ASP A 87 2.70 9.37 5.83
C ASP A 87 1.78 8.44 6.63
N TYR A 88 2.29 7.30 7.12
CA TYR A 88 1.51 6.39 7.95
C TYR A 88 2.34 5.79 9.10
N GLN A 89 1.62 5.28 10.09
CA GLN A 89 2.18 4.49 11.20
C GLN A 89 1.43 3.17 11.32
N VAL A 90 2.14 2.05 11.37
CA VAL A 90 1.53 0.73 11.65
C VAL A 90 1.07 0.67 13.10
N LEU A 91 -0.14 0.16 13.31
CA LEU A 91 -0.73 -0.05 14.63
C LEU A 91 -0.56 -1.53 15.00
N ASN A 92 -0.02 -1.79 16.19
CA ASN A 92 0.10 -3.12 16.79
C ASN A 92 -1.21 -3.59 17.41
#